data_AF-A0A9P5MT41-F1
#
_entry.id   AF-A0A9P5MT41-F1
#
_cell.length_a   1.000
_cell.length_b   1.000
_cell.length_c   1.000
_cell.angle_alpha   90.00
_cell.angle_beta   90.00
_cell.angle_gamma   90.00
#
_symmetry.space_group_name_H-M   'P 1'
#
loop_
_entity.id
_entity.type
_entity.pdbx_description
1 polymer ?
#
loop_
_entity_poly.entity_id
_entity_poly.type
_entity_poly.pdbx_seq_one_letter_code
_entity_poly.pdbx_strand_id
1 'polypeptide(L)'
;MSHANTTNEPSTSEVFQVVTLSSDTFIIQSTPAQQSRGGESTSSGKVNCSLSFASTDGHACLAIGCEEGLWIGYRDDSQSLRHASHLNLKMVTQCAMLERFGVFLVLVDQSLFAYDIESLVPSSLESANTSHTPEKLNDTRGVQFFSVGILAERTLVLYMIKDGSDSVFHALDIIVGNDNDGGPLTAQLDLPEYRSRWFRVYRLLDRTLCSVVGSGKG
;
A
#
# COMPACT_ATOMS: atom_id res chain seq x y z
N MET A 1 -13.88 -36.22 -54.12
CA MET A 1 -13.05 -37.03 -53.19
C MET A 1 -11.77 -36.23 -52.97
N SER A 2 -11.38 -35.75 -51.80
CA SER A 2 -11.81 -35.95 -50.42
C SER A 2 -11.45 -34.68 -49.63
N HIS A 3 -12.33 -34.30 -48.71
CA HIS A 3 -12.06 -33.32 -47.66
C HIS A 3 -10.93 -33.82 -46.74
N ALA A 4 -10.10 -32.90 -46.27
CA ALA A 4 -9.41 -33.06 -44.98
C ALA A 4 -9.71 -31.80 -44.17
N ASN A 5 -10.73 -31.93 -43.32
CA ASN A 5 -11.09 -30.95 -42.30
C ASN A 5 -10.12 -31.24 -41.13
N THR A 6 -9.13 -30.37 -40.91
CA THR A 6 -8.32 -30.47 -39.71
C THR A 6 -9.11 -29.82 -38.58
N THR A 7 -9.81 -30.67 -37.83
CA THR A 7 -10.39 -30.36 -36.53
C THR A 7 -9.24 -29.93 -35.61
N ASN A 8 -9.16 -28.63 -35.31
CA ASN A 8 -8.28 -28.13 -34.27
C ASN A 8 -8.89 -28.52 -32.91
N GLU A 9 -8.46 -29.66 -32.37
CA GLU A 9 -8.56 -29.97 -30.95
C GLU A 9 -7.80 -28.90 -30.14
N PRO A 10 -8.40 -28.26 -29.12
CA PRO A 10 -7.69 -27.29 -28.29
C PRO A 10 -6.74 -28.00 -27.34
N SER A 11 -5.49 -28.18 -27.77
CA SER A 11 -4.43 -28.67 -26.90
C SER A 11 -3.78 -27.53 -26.12
N THR A 12 -3.59 -27.78 -24.81
CA THR A 12 -2.61 -27.21 -23.86
C THR A 12 -2.97 -25.94 -23.09
N SER A 13 -3.55 -26.16 -21.91
CA SER A 13 -3.26 -25.53 -20.61
C SER A 13 -2.51 -24.19 -20.62
N GLU A 14 -3.21 -23.09 -20.90
CA GLU A 14 -2.70 -21.76 -20.55
C GLU A 14 -2.80 -21.58 -19.03
N VAL A 15 -1.70 -21.82 -18.32
CA VAL A 15 -1.63 -21.75 -16.84
C VAL A 15 -1.47 -20.30 -16.34
N PHE A 16 -1.08 -19.39 -17.22
CA PHE A 16 -0.86 -17.98 -16.90
C PHE A 16 -1.42 -17.08 -17.99
N GLN A 17 -2.08 -16.01 -17.58
CA GLN A 17 -2.53 -14.94 -18.46
C GLN A 17 -1.76 -13.66 -18.12
N VAL A 18 -1.11 -13.07 -19.11
CA VAL A 18 -0.48 -11.76 -18.99
C VAL A 18 -1.51 -10.71 -19.41
N VAL A 19 -1.83 -9.79 -18.49
CA VAL A 19 -2.77 -8.69 -18.74
C VAL A 19 -2.04 -7.37 -18.56
N THR A 20 -2.08 -6.53 -19.60
CA THR A 20 -1.53 -5.17 -19.53
C THR A 20 -2.50 -4.28 -18.76
N LEU A 21 -2.02 -3.71 -17.64
CA LEU A 21 -2.82 -2.86 -16.75
C LEU A 21 -3.00 -1.43 -17.29
N SER A 22 -1.97 -0.86 -17.93
CA SER A 22 -2.03 0.40 -18.68
C SER A 22 -0.79 0.51 -19.55
N SER A 23 -0.98 0.84 -20.83
CA SER A 23 0.12 1.03 -21.78
C SER A 23 0.71 2.44 -21.75
N ASP A 24 -0.08 3.43 -21.30
CA ASP A 24 0.25 4.85 -21.45
C ASP A 24 0.74 5.49 -20.14
N THR A 25 0.35 4.92 -18.99
CA THR A 25 0.60 5.52 -17.66
C THR A 25 2.00 5.20 -17.10
N PHE A 26 2.45 3.96 -17.26
CA PHE A 26 3.66 3.43 -16.59
C PHE A 26 4.83 3.23 -17.57
N ILE A 27 5.09 4.23 -18.43
CA ILE A 27 6.18 4.17 -19.41
C ILE A 27 7.48 4.63 -18.78
N ILE A 28 8.51 3.77 -18.82
CA ILE A 28 9.89 4.15 -18.51
C ILE A 28 10.42 4.98 -19.70
N GLN A 29 10.40 6.30 -19.58
CA GLN A 29 10.99 7.18 -20.61
C GLN A 29 12.52 7.06 -20.57
N SER A 30 13.08 6.20 -21.43
CA SER A 30 14.53 5.98 -21.54
C SER A 30 15.25 7.04 -22.39
N THR A 31 14.56 8.05 -22.92
CA THR A 31 15.16 9.08 -23.80
C THR A 31 14.64 10.48 -23.48
N PRO A 32 15.52 11.48 -23.25
CA PRO A 32 15.13 12.87 -22.90
C PRO A 32 14.66 13.70 -24.12
N ALA A 33 14.07 13.08 -25.13
CA ALA A 33 13.63 13.78 -26.33
C ALA A 33 12.14 13.57 -26.56
N GLN A 34 11.41 14.69 -26.62
CA GLN A 34 10.04 14.83 -27.10
C GLN A 34 8.94 14.85 -26.03
N GLN A 35 9.09 15.75 -25.05
CA GLN A 35 7.92 16.47 -24.54
C GLN A 35 7.41 17.38 -25.66
N SER A 36 6.37 16.97 -26.37
CA SER A 36 5.66 17.90 -27.24
C SER A 36 4.19 17.52 -27.40
N ARG A 37 3.34 18.51 -27.08
CA ARG A 37 1.96 18.74 -27.50
C ARG A 37 0.84 18.31 -26.54
N GLY A 38 0.51 19.23 -25.63
CA GLY A 38 -0.87 19.70 -25.49
C GLY A 38 -1.90 18.82 -24.78
N GLY A 39 -1.47 17.79 -24.06
CA GLY A 39 -2.27 17.10 -23.05
C GLY A 39 -1.35 16.69 -21.91
N GLU A 40 -1.79 16.81 -20.65
CA GLU A 40 -1.02 16.37 -19.47
C GLU A 40 -0.71 14.87 -19.57
N SER A 41 0.43 14.50 -20.16
CA SER A 41 0.96 13.15 -20.04
C SER A 41 1.58 13.02 -18.65
N THR A 42 0.76 12.61 -17.69
CA THR A 42 1.17 12.32 -16.31
C THR A 42 1.96 11.01 -16.29
N SER A 43 3.21 11.06 -16.75
CA SER A 43 4.12 9.91 -16.66
C SER A 43 4.30 9.53 -15.18
N SER A 44 4.04 8.27 -14.84
CA SER A 44 4.13 7.78 -13.46
C SER A 44 5.54 7.80 -12.87
N GLY A 45 6.59 7.94 -13.70
CA GLY A 45 7.97 7.66 -13.30
C GLY A 45 8.18 6.17 -13.01
N LYS A 46 9.27 5.83 -12.31
CA LYS A 46 9.55 4.44 -11.94
C LYS A 46 8.50 3.91 -10.95
N VAL A 47 8.00 2.70 -11.20
CA VAL A 47 7.17 1.95 -10.25
C VAL A 47 8.05 1.33 -9.16
N ASN A 48 7.69 1.54 -7.90
CA ASN A 48 8.43 1.07 -6.74
C ASN A 48 7.70 -0.05 -6.00
N CYS A 49 6.37 0.02 -5.92
CA CYS A 49 5.55 -0.98 -5.25
C CYS A 49 4.18 -1.14 -5.93
N SER A 50 3.55 -2.29 -5.69
CA SER A 50 2.18 -2.56 -6.11
C SER A 50 1.46 -3.35 -5.03
N LEU A 51 0.16 -3.14 -4.90
CA LEU A 51 -0.66 -3.75 -3.86
C LEU A 51 -2.05 -4.04 -4.43
N SER A 52 -2.45 -5.31 -4.44
CA SER A 52 -3.83 -5.71 -4.70
C SER A 52 -4.60 -5.83 -3.40
N PHE A 53 -5.84 -5.36 -3.37
CA PHE A 53 -6.72 -5.43 -2.21
C PHE A 53 -8.19 -5.41 -2.64
N ALA A 54 -9.11 -5.70 -1.73
CA ALA A 54 -10.55 -5.52 -1.94
C ALA A 54 -11.02 -4.17 -1.34
N SER A 55 -11.79 -3.42 -2.12
CA SER A 55 -12.57 -2.29 -1.59
C SER A 55 -13.63 -2.79 -0.60
N THR A 56 -14.18 -1.90 0.20
CA THR A 56 -15.33 -2.13 1.11
C THR A 56 -16.52 -2.79 0.39
N ASP A 57 -16.72 -2.46 -0.88
CA ASP A 57 -17.76 -3.06 -1.75
C ASP A 57 -17.38 -4.43 -2.34
N GLY A 58 -16.20 -4.97 -2.01
CA GLY A 58 -15.71 -6.26 -2.50
C GLY A 58 -15.09 -6.23 -3.91
N HIS A 59 -15.01 -5.06 -4.54
CA HIS A 59 -14.36 -4.91 -5.84
C HIS A 59 -12.85 -5.11 -5.72
N ALA A 60 -12.26 -5.82 -6.70
CA ALA A 60 -10.83 -6.04 -6.77
C ALA A 60 -10.10 -4.75 -7.22
N CYS A 61 -9.33 -4.18 -6.31
CA CYS A 61 -8.57 -2.95 -6.53
C CYS A 61 -7.08 -3.22 -6.67
N LEU A 62 -6.39 -2.26 -7.28
CA LEU A 62 -4.95 -2.22 -7.43
C LEU A 62 -4.43 -0.83 -7.09
N ALA A 63 -3.46 -0.76 -6.20
CA ALA A 63 -2.65 0.42 -5.95
C ALA A 63 -1.24 0.24 -6.50
N ILE A 64 -0.71 1.27 -7.16
CA ILE A 64 0.64 1.30 -7.74
C ILE A 64 1.35 2.54 -7.21
N GLY A 65 2.41 2.32 -6.42
CA GLY A 65 3.25 3.39 -5.88
C GLY A 65 4.48 3.59 -6.76
N CYS A 66 4.75 4.85 -7.09
CA CYS A 66 5.80 5.27 -8.01
C CYS A 66 6.49 6.55 -7.54
N GLU A 67 7.48 7.01 -8.32
CA GLU A 67 8.20 8.27 -8.07
C GLU A 67 7.25 9.48 -8.05
N GLU A 68 6.31 9.55 -9.00
CA GLU A 68 5.37 10.68 -9.08
C GLU A 68 4.12 10.52 -8.19
N GLY A 69 4.00 9.46 -7.40
CA GLY A 69 2.94 9.31 -6.40
C GLY A 69 2.25 7.94 -6.37
N LEU A 70 0.93 7.96 -6.19
CA LEU A 70 0.12 6.76 -5.99
C LEU A 70 -1.00 6.72 -7.03
N TRP A 71 -1.13 5.60 -7.73
CA TRP A 71 -2.24 5.33 -8.64
C TRP A 71 -3.14 4.26 -8.06
N ILE A 72 -4.46 4.46 -8.11
CA ILE A 72 -5.46 3.53 -7.59
C ILE A 72 -6.56 3.34 -8.62
N GLY A 73 -7.00 2.09 -8.80
CA GLY A 73 -8.11 1.73 -9.67
C GLY A 73 -8.54 0.29 -9.45
N TYR A 74 -9.46 -0.17 -10.27
CA TYR A 74 -9.91 -1.54 -10.35
C TYR A 74 -8.94 -2.40 -11.18
N ARG A 75 -8.78 -3.66 -10.77
CA ARG A 75 -7.84 -4.59 -11.40
C ARG A 75 -8.29 -5.03 -12.80
N ASP A 76 -9.59 -5.08 -13.02
CA ASP A 76 -10.24 -5.50 -14.25
C ASP A 76 -10.59 -4.34 -15.20
N ASP A 77 -10.41 -3.09 -14.77
CA ASP A 77 -10.63 -1.90 -15.59
C ASP A 77 -9.42 -0.95 -15.55
N SER A 78 -8.58 -1.03 -16.58
CA SER A 78 -7.42 -0.14 -16.76
C SER A 78 -7.77 1.36 -16.78
N GLN A 79 -8.97 1.72 -17.25
CA GLN A 79 -9.40 3.12 -17.38
C GLN A 79 -9.79 3.72 -16.02
N SER A 80 -9.98 2.88 -15.01
CA SER A 80 -10.28 3.31 -13.65
C SER A 80 -9.04 3.75 -12.86
N LEU A 81 -7.83 3.46 -13.35
CA LEU A 81 -6.58 3.87 -12.69
C LEU A 81 -6.44 5.39 -12.71
N ARG A 82 -6.48 5.98 -11.52
CA ARG A 82 -6.36 7.42 -11.32
C ARG A 82 -5.20 7.74 -10.39
N HIS A 83 -4.51 8.84 -10.70
CA HIS A 83 -3.49 9.40 -9.82
C HIS A 83 -4.18 10.04 -8.61
N ALA A 84 -3.77 9.65 -7.39
CA ALA A 84 -4.25 10.21 -6.14
C ALA A 84 -3.58 11.56 -5.83
N SER A 85 -3.68 12.49 -6.78
CA SER A 85 -3.00 13.79 -6.76
C SER A 85 -3.38 14.66 -5.56
N HIS A 86 -4.60 14.51 -5.04
CA HIS A 86 -5.09 15.23 -3.87
C HIS A 86 -4.32 14.93 -2.58
N LEU A 87 -3.56 13.85 -2.54
CA LEU A 87 -2.77 13.45 -1.37
C LEU A 87 -1.36 14.06 -1.36
N ASN A 88 -0.91 14.62 -2.49
CA ASN A 88 0.44 15.16 -2.68
C ASN A 88 1.55 14.20 -2.22
N LEU A 89 1.48 12.94 -2.65
CA LEU A 89 2.48 11.91 -2.37
C LEU A 89 3.53 11.89 -3.49
N LYS A 90 4.82 11.95 -3.16
CA LYS A 90 5.94 11.78 -4.10
C LYS A 90 6.97 10.83 -3.55
N MET A 91 7.55 9.98 -4.39
CA MET A 91 8.49 8.92 -3.99
C MET A 91 7.83 7.90 -3.07
N VAL A 92 6.73 7.31 -3.52
CA VAL A 92 6.07 6.21 -2.81
C VAL A 92 6.95 4.97 -2.87
N THR A 93 7.29 4.39 -1.73
CA THR A 93 8.20 3.23 -1.64
C THR A 93 7.52 1.94 -1.19
N GLN A 94 6.51 2.03 -0.31
CA GLN A 94 5.74 0.88 0.16
C GLN A 94 4.28 1.26 0.40
N CYS A 95 3.36 0.33 0.13
CA CYS A 95 1.94 0.45 0.46
C CYS A 95 1.46 -0.83 1.14
N ALA A 96 0.47 -0.72 2.03
CA ALA A 96 -0.25 -1.87 2.57
C ALA A 96 -1.71 -1.50 2.84
N MET A 97 -2.60 -2.50 2.83
CA MET A 97 -4.01 -2.32 3.12
C MET A 97 -4.38 -3.16 4.33
N LEU A 98 -5.02 -2.53 5.30
CA LEU A 98 -5.66 -3.18 6.44
C LEU A 98 -7.15 -3.29 6.12
N GLU A 99 -7.50 -4.24 5.23
CA GLU A 99 -8.83 -4.35 4.60
C GLU A 99 -9.98 -4.36 5.62
N ARG A 100 -9.86 -5.16 6.69
CA ARG A 100 -10.87 -5.24 7.76
C ARG A 100 -11.15 -3.90 8.43
N PHE A 101 -10.18 -3.00 8.44
CA PHE A 101 -10.24 -1.73 9.16
C PHE A 101 -10.42 -0.52 8.25
N GLY A 102 -10.42 -0.71 6.92
CA GLY A 102 -10.51 0.40 5.97
C GLY A 102 -9.31 1.34 6.00
N VAL A 103 -8.16 0.90 6.49
CA VAL A 103 -6.95 1.74 6.64
C VAL A 103 -5.92 1.38 5.57
N PHE A 104 -5.54 2.37 4.77
CA PHE A 104 -4.49 2.27 3.78
C PHE A 104 -3.21 2.93 4.30
N LEU A 105 -2.10 2.21 4.26
CA LEU A 105 -0.79 2.68 4.69
C LEU A 105 0.09 2.97 3.48
N VAL A 106 0.83 4.08 3.54
CA VAL A 106 1.80 4.45 2.51
C VAL A 106 3.07 5.03 3.13
N LEU A 107 4.22 4.56 2.66
CA LEU A 107 5.53 5.08 3.02
C LEU A 107 6.05 5.96 1.88
N VAL A 108 6.31 7.22 2.20
CA VAL A 108 6.64 8.28 1.24
C VAL A 108 7.72 9.14 1.84
N ASP A 109 8.88 9.24 1.17
CA ASP A 109 10.05 9.99 1.64
C ASP A 109 10.33 9.78 3.15
N GLN A 110 10.40 8.51 3.56
CA GLN A 110 10.63 8.08 4.95
C GLN A 110 9.56 8.53 5.97
N SER A 111 8.42 9.03 5.52
CA SER A 111 7.25 9.32 6.35
C SER A 111 6.16 8.28 6.09
N LEU A 112 5.70 7.63 7.16
CA LEU A 112 4.65 6.62 7.11
C LEU A 112 3.31 7.30 7.41
N PHE A 113 2.36 7.17 6.49
CA PHE A 113 1.03 7.76 6.61
C PHE A 113 -0.06 6.70 6.59
N ALA A 114 -1.15 7.00 7.31
CA ALA A 114 -2.40 6.26 7.24
C ALA A 114 -3.51 7.13 6.62
N TYR A 115 -4.29 6.50 5.75
CA TYR A 115 -5.44 7.06 5.05
C TYR A 115 -6.65 6.16 5.27
N ASP A 116 -7.83 6.76 5.23
CA ASP A 116 -9.07 5.99 5.05
C ASP A 116 -9.19 5.56 3.59
N ILE A 117 -9.56 4.30 3.31
CA ILE A 117 -9.68 3.81 1.94
C ILE A 117 -10.73 4.55 1.11
N GLU A 118 -11.79 5.07 1.74
CA GLU A 118 -12.84 5.85 1.08
C GLU A 118 -12.32 7.22 0.58
N SER A 119 -11.19 7.68 1.11
CA SER A 119 -10.50 8.89 0.62
C SER A 119 -9.65 8.63 -0.62
N LEU A 120 -9.47 7.36 -1.00
CA LEU A 120 -8.53 6.91 -2.03
C LEU A 120 -9.21 6.33 -3.28
N VAL A 121 -10.35 5.65 -3.10
CA VAL A 121 -11.04 4.97 -4.20
C VAL A 121 -11.98 5.95 -4.93
N PRO A 122 -11.98 5.99 -6.27
CA PRO A 122 -12.75 6.95 -7.07
C PRO A 122 -14.30 6.91 -6.93
N SER A 123 -14.86 5.98 -6.17
CA SER A 123 -16.26 5.56 -6.29
C SER A 123 -17.18 6.06 -5.17
N SER A 124 -16.63 6.64 -4.10
CA SER A 124 -17.45 7.14 -3.00
C SER A 124 -18.02 8.51 -3.37
N LEU A 125 -19.30 8.56 -3.73
CA LEU A 125 -20.08 9.82 -3.82
C LEU A 125 -20.06 10.60 -2.49
N GLU A 126 -19.73 9.92 -1.38
CA GLU A 126 -19.56 10.47 -0.03
C GLU A 126 -18.15 11.00 0.27
N SER A 127 -17.19 10.91 -0.65
CA SER A 127 -15.84 11.49 -0.49
C SER A 127 -15.82 13.01 -0.35
N ALA A 128 -16.97 13.70 -0.29
CA ALA A 128 -17.04 15.14 -0.01
C ALA A 128 -16.96 15.49 1.48
N ASN A 129 -17.25 14.53 2.38
CA ASN A 129 -17.40 14.80 3.83
C ASN A 129 -16.43 14.01 4.73
N THR A 130 -15.66 13.06 4.19
CA THR A 130 -14.65 12.33 4.96
C THR A 130 -13.40 13.20 5.16
N SER A 131 -12.84 13.20 6.37
CA SER A 131 -11.61 13.95 6.64
C SER A 131 -10.46 13.34 5.82
N HIS A 132 -10.12 13.96 4.70
CA HIS A 132 -8.99 13.54 3.84
C HIS A 132 -7.62 13.75 4.48
N THR A 133 -7.57 14.25 5.72
CA THR A 133 -6.31 14.54 6.38
C THR A 133 -5.61 13.22 6.75
N PRO A 134 -4.45 12.92 6.14
CA PRO A 134 -3.66 11.79 6.56
C PRO A 134 -3.22 11.92 8.01
N GLU A 135 -3.01 10.78 8.65
CA GLU A 135 -2.29 10.74 9.93
C GLU A 135 -0.86 10.25 9.67
N LYS A 136 0.14 11.02 10.08
CA LYS A 136 1.54 10.61 10.02
C LYS A 136 1.88 9.75 11.23
N LEU A 137 2.24 8.48 11.03
CA LEU A 137 2.42 7.52 12.12
C LEU A 137 3.81 7.55 12.77
N ASN A 138 4.80 8.18 12.14
CA ASN A 138 6.14 8.35 12.68
C ASN A 138 6.41 9.82 13.08
N ASP A 139 7.40 9.98 13.95
CA ASP A 139 7.87 11.27 14.47
C ASP A 139 8.70 12.05 13.41
N THR A 140 9.76 12.73 13.86
CA THR A 140 10.72 13.42 12.99
C THR A 140 11.72 12.48 12.34
N ARG A 141 11.88 11.24 12.82
CA ARG A 141 12.86 10.28 12.31
C ARG A 141 12.27 9.47 11.17
N GLY A 142 13.10 9.25 10.15
CA GLY A 142 12.71 8.58 8.93
C GLY A 142 12.49 7.07 9.12
N VAL A 143 11.35 6.57 8.65
CA VAL A 143 11.06 5.14 8.54
C VAL A 143 11.80 4.57 7.33
N GLN A 144 12.55 3.50 7.53
CA GLN A 144 13.26 2.79 6.46
C GLN A 144 12.34 1.83 5.72
N PHE A 145 11.54 1.07 6.47
CA PHE A 145 10.54 0.17 5.94
C PHE A 145 9.46 -0.11 6.99
N PHE A 146 8.33 -0.62 6.52
CA PHE A 146 7.30 -1.18 7.39
C PHE A 146 6.79 -2.54 6.88
N SER A 147 6.13 -3.26 7.78
CA SER A 147 5.48 -4.54 7.51
C SER A 147 4.19 -4.63 8.32
N VAL A 148 3.20 -5.36 7.80
CA VAL A 148 1.93 -5.62 8.47
C VAL A 148 1.82 -7.12 8.69
N GLY A 149 1.42 -7.52 9.90
CA GLY A 149 1.28 -8.92 10.26
C GLY A 149 0.18 -9.15 11.29
N ILE A 150 -0.13 -10.42 11.54
CA ILE A 150 -1.09 -10.82 12.56
C ILE A 150 -0.33 -11.54 13.67
N LEU A 151 -0.52 -11.13 14.91
CA LEU A 151 0.03 -11.77 16.10
C LEU A 151 -1.07 -11.90 17.14
N ALA A 152 -1.33 -13.14 17.60
CA ALA A 152 -2.36 -13.42 18.61
C ALA A 152 -3.71 -12.74 18.29
N GLU A 153 -4.21 -12.94 17.05
CA GLU A 153 -5.45 -12.35 16.52
C GLU A 153 -5.47 -10.81 16.40
N ARG A 154 -4.35 -10.13 16.66
CA ARG A 154 -4.21 -8.68 16.50
C ARG A 154 -3.45 -8.34 15.24
N THR A 155 -3.90 -7.32 14.52
CA THR A 155 -3.20 -6.78 13.35
C THR A 155 -2.18 -5.75 13.83
N LEU A 156 -0.90 -6.03 13.57
CA LEU A 156 0.21 -5.19 13.96
C LEU A 156 0.87 -4.59 12.73
N VAL A 157 1.23 -3.30 12.83
CA VAL A 157 2.12 -2.63 11.88
C VAL A 157 3.47 -2.46 12.57
N LEU A 158 4.50 -3.08 12.02
CA LEU A 158 5.89 -2.90 12.45
C LEU A 158 6.60 -1.94 11.51
N TYR A 159 7.29 -0.96 12.05
CA TYR A 159 8.18 -0.10 11.26
C TYR A 159 9.55 0.05 11.91
N MET A 160 10.57 0.27 11.09
CA MET A 160 11.95 0.41 11.52
C MET A 160 12.46 1.82 11.26
N ILE A 161 13.05 2.41 12.29
CA ILE A 161 13.79 3.68 12.23
C ILE A 161 15.26 3.36 12.44
N LYS A 162 16.12 4.03 11.67
CA LYS A 162 17.57 3.98 11.87
C LYS A 162 18.01 5.08 12.84
N ASP A 163 18.69 4.71 13.91
CA ASP A 163 19.26 5.63 14.90
C ASP A 163 20.78 5.44 14.95
N GLY A 164 21.51 6.24 14.17
CA GLY A 164 22.94 6.02 13.93
C GLY A 164 23.19 4.68 13.23
N SER A 165 23.87 3.75 13.92
CA SER A 165 24.07 2.37 13.47
C SER A 165 22.99 1.41 13.94
N ASP A 166 22.15 1.84 14.88
CA ASP A 166 21.15 0.98 15.50
C ASP A 166 19.85 0.95 14.69
N SER A 167 19.17 -0.19 14.77
CA SER A 167 17.85 -0.39 14.17
C SER A 167 16.82 -0.45 15.28
N VAL A 168 15.91 0.52 15.30
CA VAL A 168 14.86 0.64 16.31
C VAL A 168 13.53 0.26 15.68
N PHE A 169 12.88 -0.75 16.26
CA PHE A 169 11.59 -1.24 15.77
C PHE A 169 10.46 -0.72 16.64
N HIS A 170 9.39 -0.28 15.98
CA HIS A 170 8.16 0.18 16.62
C HIS A 170 7.02 -0.72 16.16
N ALA A 171 6.10 -1.02 17.08
CA ALA A 171 4.91 -1.78 16.80
C ALA A 171 3.67 -0.93 17.05
N LEU A 172 2.74 -0.96 16.10
CA LEU A 172 1.45 -0.28 16.19
C LEU A 172 0.35 -1.34 16.18
N ASP A 173 -0.49 -1.35 17.21
CA ASP A 173 -1.71 -2.19 17.25
C ASP A 173 -2.90 -1.35 16.81
N ILE A 174 -3.74 -1.89 15.92
CA ILE A 174 -4.93 -1.20 15.44
C ILE A 174 -5.97 -1.06 16.57
N ILE A 175 -6.55 0.12 16.73
CA ILE A 175 -7.61 0.39 17.71
C ILE A 175 -8.94 -0.07 17.10
N VAL A 176 -9.54 -1.11 17.67
CA VAL A 176 -10.88 -1.57 17.31
C VAL A 176 -11.89 -0.83 18.18
N GLY A 177 -12.91 -0.22 17.57
CA GLY A 177 -13.90 0.63 18.25
C GLY A 177 -14.81 -0.12 19.22
N ASN A 178 -14.28 -0.50 20.38
CA ASN A 178 -14.95 -0.59 21.68
C ASN A 178 -13.87 -0.88 22.74
N ASP A 179 -13.33 0.16 23.38
CA ASP A 179 -12.34 0.05 24.46
C ASP A 179 -12.94 -0.67 25.67
N ASN A 180 -12.94 -2.01 25.69
CA ASN A 180 -13.20 -2.77 26.91
C ASN A 180 -12.48 -4.12 27.03
N ASP A 181 -11.65 -4.56 26.08
CA ASP A 181 -11.04 -5.90 26.21
C ASP A 181 -9.60 -6.03 25.65
N GLY A 182 -8.75 -5.05 25.96
CA GLY A 182 -7.33 -5.07 25.59
C GLY A 182 -6.43 -5.17 26.82
N GLY A 183 -6.42 -6.33 27.50
CA GLY A 183 -5.41 -6.61 28.51
C GLY A 183 -4.00 -6.34 27.97
N PRO A 184 -3.11 -5.68 28.74
CA PRO A 184 -1.83 -5.20 28.23
C PRO A 184 -0.93 -6.37 27.85
N LEU A 185 -0.49 -6.41 26.58
CA LEU A 185 0.78 -7.03 26.25
C LEU A 185 1.85 -6.19 26.97
N THR A 186 2.40 -6.78 28.02
CA THR A 186 3.33 -6.21 29.00
C THR A 186 4.37 -5.26 28.40
N ALA A 187 4.19 -3.95 28.62
CA ALA A 187 5.23 -2.95 28.92
C ALA A 187 4.58 -1.56 29.01
N GLN A 188 3.95 -1.27 30.15
CA GLN A 188 3.57 0.09 30.50
C GLN A 188 4.83 0.86 30.88
N LEU A 189 5.49 1.45 29.88
CA LEU A 189 6.38 2.58 30.06
C LEU A 189 5.56 3.79 29.60
N ASP A 190 5.10 4.58 30.56
CA ASP A 190 4.42 5.86 30.37
C ASP A 190 5.35 6.81 29.59
N LEU A 191 5.29 6.74 28.26
CA LEU A 191 5.92 7.69 27.35
C LEU A 191 4.87 8.70 26.90
N PRO A 192 5.12 10.00 27.10
CA PRO A 192 4.16 11.03 26.79
C PRO A 192 4.31 11.47 25.33
N GLU A 193 3.96 10.68 24.31
CA GLU A 193 4.05 11.23 22.94
C GLU A 193 3.29 10.44 21.87
N TYR A 194 2.48 11.19 21.11
CA TYR A 194 1.69 10.81 19.92
C TYR A 194 0.46 9.89 20.16
N ARG A 195 -0.72 10.50 20.34
CA ARG A 195 -2.01 9.80 20.26
C ARG A 195 -2.42 9.67 18.80
N SER A 196 -2.30 8.47 18.25
CA SER A 196 -2.86 8.12 16.93
C SER A 196 -4.36 7.84 17.04
N ARG A 197 -5.15 8.19 16.02
CA ARG A 197 -6.59 7.84 15.98
C ARG A 197 -6.81 6.36 15.62
N TRP A 198 -5.86 5.77 14.90
CA TRP A 198 -5.97 4.39 14.42
C TRP A 198 -5.14 3.41 15.23
N PHE A 199 -4.08 3.86 15.89
CA PHE A 199 -3.09 2.95 16.46
C PHE A 199 -2.76 3.22 17.93
N ARG A 200 -2.54 2.14 18.67
CA ARG A 200 -1.84 2.16 19.95
C ARG A 200 -0.36 1.88 19.68
N VAL A 201 0.50 2.82 20.10
CA VAL A 201 1.94 2.76 19.84
C VAL A 201 2.64 1.97 20.95
N TYR A 202 3.39 0.94 20.57
CA TYR A 202 4.30 0.21 21.44
C TYR A 202 5.74 0.37 20.94
N ARG A 203 6.64 0.79 21.83
CA ARG A 203 8.06 0.83 21.53
C ARG A 203 8.68 -0.52 21.86
N LEU A 204 9.15 -1.24 20.85
CA LEU A 204 9.90 -2.48 21.08
C LEU A 204 11.36 -2.13 21.34
N LEU A 205 11.74 -2.12 22.61
CA LEU A 205 13.13 -2.01 23.04
C LEU A 205 13.67 -3.42 23.28
N ASP A 206 14.03 -4.18 22.25
CA ASP A 206 15.22 -5.03 22.31
C ASP A 206 15.62 -5.69 20.98
N ARG A 207 16.93 -5.94 20.86
CA ARG A 207 17.70 -6.37 19.67
C ARG A 207 17.43 -7.81 19.17
N THR A 208 16.33 -8.46 19.57
CA THR A 208 16.20 -9.93 19.43
C THR A 208 14.90 -10.44 18.81
N LEU A 209 13.99 -9.56 18.34
CA LEU A 209 12.72 -10.02 17.78
C LEU A 209 12.47 -9.41 16.39
N CYS A 210 13.10 -10.00 15.38
CA CYS A 210 12.61 -9.99 13.99
C CYS A 210 13.39 -11.01 13.16
N SER A 211 13.15 -12.31 13.35
CA SER A 211 13.39 -13.24 12.23
C SER A 211 12.23 -13.06 11.26
N VAL A 212 12.39 -12.17 10.29
CA VAL A 212 11.50 -12.13 9.13
C VAL A 212 11.68 -13.47 8.43
N VAL A 213 10.70 -14.35 8.53
CA VAL A 213 10.60 -15.52 7.65
C VAL A 213 10.35 -14.95 6.26
N GLY A 214 11.43 -14.76 5.51
CA GLY A 214 11.34 -14.48 4.09
C GLY A 214 10.63 -15.66 3.44
N SER A 215 9.48 -15.40 2.83
CA SER A 215 8.82 -16.36 1.95
C SER A 215 9.79 -16.74 0.84
N GLY A 216 10.47 -17.87 1.03
CA GLY A 216 11.27 -18.52 0.01
C GLY A 216 10.35 -18.91 -1.14
N LYS A 217 10.56 -18.30 -2.30
CA LYS A 217 10.03 -18.80 -3.55
C LYS A 217 10.76 -20.10 -3.88
N GLY A 218 10.03 -21.20 -3.88
CA GLY A 218 10.36 -22.44 -4.61
C GLY A 218 9.46 -22.55 -5.82
#